data_AF-A0A957E4Y2-F1
#
_entry.id   AF-A0A957E4Y2-F1
#
_cell.length_a   1.000
_cell.length_b   1.000
_cell.length_c   1.000
_cell.angle_alpha   90.00
_cell.angle_beta   90.00
_cell.angle_gamma   90.00
#
_symmetry.space_group_name_H-M   'P 1'
#
loop_
_entity.id
_entity.type
_entity.pdbx_description
1 polymer ?
#
loop_
_entity_poly.entity_id
_entity_poly.type
_entity_poly.pdbx_seq_one_letter_code
_entity_poly.pdbx_strand_id
1 'polypeptide(L)'
;KSPDPVFETVDGVYGPAHNGFFKSPDGTEDWIVYHANDSRFGVCDTNRTTRIQKFTWNSDGTPNFGTPLAVDTDIPVPSGE
;
A
#
# COMPACT_ATOMS: atom_id res chain seq x y z
N LYS A 1 6.46 3.91 -17.15
CA LYS A 1 7.06 4.53 -15.94
C LYS A 1 6.40 5.89 -15.78
N SER A 2 5.84 6.20 -14.60
CA SER A 2 5.23 7.51 -14.32
C SER A 2 6.32 8.59 -14.12
N PRO A 3 6.08 9.86 -14.52
CA PRO A 3 7.01 10.96 -14.22
C PRO A 3 7.09 11.25 -12.72
N ASP A 4 5.98 11.10 -12.01
CA ASP A 4 5.86 11.35 -10.58
C ASP A 4 5.64 10.05 -9.79
N PRO A 5 6.00 10.01 -8.50
CA PRO A 5 5.65 8.89 -7.62
C PRO A 5 4.14 8.63 -7.64
N VAL A 6 3.76 7.37 -7.82
CA VAL A 6 2.35 6.93 -7.79
C VAL A 6 1.94 6.42 -6.40
N PHE A 7 2.91 6.33 -5.49
CA PHE A 7 2.76 5.92 -4.11
C PHE A 7 4.00 6.38 -3.35
N GLU A 8 3.83 7.20 -2.32
CA GLU A 8 4.94 7.88 -1.65
C GLU A 8 4.68 8.11 -0.16
N THR A 9 5.70 8.66 0.51
CA THR A 9 5.66 8.93 1.95
C THR A 9 4.54 9.91 2.31
N VAL A 10 3.83 9.60 3.39
CA VAL A 10 2.97 10.55 4.12
C VAL A 10 3.39 10.58 5.58
N ASP A 11 2.90 11.56 6.35
CA ASP A 11 3.26 11.63 7.77
C ASP A 11 2.84 10.35 8.51
N GLY A 12 3.78 9.77 9.27
CA GLY A 12 3.59 8.46 9.92
C GLY A 12 3.75 7.23 9.01
N VAL A 13 3.96 7.37 7.70
CA VAL A 13 4.21 6.25 6.78
C VAL A 13 5.33 6.58 5.81
N TYR A 14 6.54 6.15 6.16
CA TYR A 14 7.78 6.54 5.50
C TYR A 14 8.36 5.43 4.63
N GLY A 15 8.75 5.81 3.41
CA GLY A 15 9.42 4.95 2.44
C GLY A 15 8.62 3.72 1.98
N PRO A 16 7.35 3.87 1.54
CA PRO A 16 6.60 2.75 1.00
C PRO A 16 7.26 2.21 -0.28
N ALA A 17 7.63 0.93 -0.31
CA ALA A 17 8.36 0.34 -1.43
C ALA A 17 8.28 -1.20 -1.48
N HIS A 18 8.95 -1.77 -2.50
CA HIS A 18 9.11 -3.22 -2.74
C HIS A 18 7.77 -3.97 -2.65
N ASN A 19 6.84 -3.52 -3.48
CA ASN A 19 5.46 -3.94 -3.44
C ASN A 19 5.20 -5.18 -4.32
N GLY A 20 4.08 -5.84 -4.06
CA GLY A 20 3.44 -6.84 -4.90
C GLY A 20 1.95 -6.56 -5.04
N PHE A 21 1.28 -7.36 -5.85
CA PHE A 21 -0.16 -7.26 -6.09
C PHE A 21 -0.81 -8.62 -5.95
N PHE A 22 -2.02 -8.66 -5.40
CA PHE A 22 -2.83 -9.87 -5.30
C PHE A 22 -4.31 -9.52 -5.40
N LYS A 23 -5.13 -10.54 -5.62
CA LYS A 23 -6.58 -10.40 -5.57
C LYS A 23 -7.12 -10.95 -4.26
N SER A 24 -8.26 -10.42 -3.82
CA SER A 24 -9.05 -11.04 -2.75
C SER A 24 -9.40 -12.51 -3.08
N PRO A 25 -9.73 -13.35 -2.08
CA PRO A 25 -10.11 -14.74 -2.30
C PRO A 25 -11.20 -14.96 -3.36
N ASP A 26 -12.21 -14.10 -3.39
CA ASP A 26 -13.30 -14.16 -4.37
C ASP A 26 -12.94 -13.52 -5.73
N GLY A 27 -11.75 -12.92 -5.86
CA GLY A 27 -11.23 -12.32 -7.08
C GLY A 27 -11.83 -10.95 -7.43
N THR A 28 -12.67 -10.37 -6.56
CA THR A 28 -13.42 -9.13 -6.87
C THR A 28 -12.66 -7.84 -6.52
N GLU A 29 -11.62 -7.93 -5.70
CA GLU A 29 -10.83 -6.77 -5.27
C GLU A 29 -9.35 -6.92 -5.65
N ASP A 30 -8.71 -5.78 -5.92
CA ASP A 30 -7.28 -5.68 -6.17
C ASP A 30 -6.57 -5.03 -4.98
N TRP A 31 -5.49 -5.66 -4.53
CA TRP A 31 -4.77 -5.28 -3.34
C TRP A 31 -3.29 -5.08 -3.62
N ILE A 32 -2.70 -4.07 -3.00
CA ILE A 32 -1.25 -3.84 -2.98
C ILE A 32 -0.71 -4.32 -1.64
N VAL A 33 0.37 -5.10 -1.68
CA VAL A 33 1.20 -5.41 -0.50
C VAL A 33 2.50 -4.64 -0.62
N TYR A 34 2.97 -4.00 0.45
CA TYR A 34 4.19 -3.19 0.45
C TYR A 34 4.82 -3.16 1.85
N HIS A 35 6.08 -2.69 1.94
CA HIS A 35 6.67 -2.35 3.25
C HIS A 35 6.74 -0.85 3.45
N ALA A 36 6.67 -0.39 4.71
CA ALA A 36 6.94 0.98 5.11
C ALA A 36 7.39 1.06 6.58
N ASN A 37 7.87 2.22 7.02
CA ASN A 37 8.25 2.52 8.40
C ASN A 37 7.30 3.53 9.04
N ASP A 38 7.12 3.46 10.36
CA ASP A 38 6.40 4.47 11.14
C ASP A 38 7.30 5.64 11.58
N SER A 39 8.60 5.54 11.33
CA SER A 39 9.59 6.59 11.65
C SER A 39 10.36 7.01 10.40
N ARG A 40 10.55 8.33 10.26
CA ARG A 40 11.36 8.93 9.19
C ARG A 40 12.82 8.47 9.22
N PHE A 41 13.31 7.99 10.36
CA PHE A 41 14.69 7.56 10.55
C PHE A 41 14.89 6.04 10.38
N GLY A 42 13.84 5.29 10.03
CA GLY A 42 13.85 3.82 9.89
C GLY A 42 14.52 3.31 8.61
N VAL A 43 15.76 3.74 8.33
CA VAL A 43 16.42 3.49 7.03
C VAL A 43 17.38 2.29 7.02
N CYS A 44 17.72 1.76 8.20
CA CYS A 44 18.65 0.64 8.38
C CYS A 44 18.30 -0.27 9.57
N ASP A 45 17.03 -0.28 9.98
CA ASP A 45 16.55 -1.07 11.10
C ASP A 45 15.63 -2.23 10.64
N THR A 46 15.11 -2.96 11.62
CA THR A 46 14.15 -4.05 11.43
C THR A 46 12.71 -3.60 11.69
N ASN A 47 12.43 -2.29 11.65
CA ASN A 47 11.11 -1.73 12.01
C ASN A 47 10.15 -1.62 10.84
N ARG A 48 10.59 -2.00 9.63
CA ARG A 48 9.70 -2.08 8.46
C ARG A 48 8.60 -3.12 8.70
N THR A 49 7.36 -2.70 8.52
CA THR A 49 6.20 -3.57 8.59
C THR A 49 5.67 -3.86 7.19
N THR A 50 5.18 -5.08 6.98
CA THR A 50 4.39 -5.42 5.78
C THR A 50 2.98 -4.90 5.96
N ARG A 51 2.45 -4.23 4.95
CA ARG A 51 1.12 -3.63 4.92
C ARG A 51 0.38 -4.06 3.67
N ILE A 52 -0.95 -4.09 3.75
CA ILE A 52 -1.81 -4.31 2.60
C ILE A 52 -2.91 -3.25 2.58
N GLN A 53 -3.35 -2.84 1.40
CA GLN A 53 -4.57 -2.05 1.23
C GLN A 53 -5.21 -2.32 -0.13
N LYS A 54 -6.53 -2.19 -0.19
CA LYS A 54 -7.26 -2.23 -1.45
C LYS A 54 -6.90 -1.00 -2.28
N PHE A 55 -6.76 -1.18 -3.58
CA PHE A 55 -6.66 -0.08 -4.53
C PHE A 55 -7.78 -0.15 -5.56
N THR A 56 -7.94 0.92 -6.32
CA THR A 56 -8.99 1.03 -7.35
C THR A 56 -8.36 1.35 -8.71
N TRP A 57 -9.16 1.33 -9.76
CA TRP A 57 -8.71 1.66 -11.11
C TRP A 57 -9.32 3.00 -11.53
N ASN A 58 -8.49 3.88 -12.06
CA ASN A 58 -8.94 5.09 -12.72
C ASN A 58 -9.68 4.75 -14.01
N SER A 59 -10.45 5.71 -14.56
CA SER A 59 -11.21 5.52 -15.80
C SER A 59 -10.34 5.26 -17.03
N ASP A 60 -9.05 5.65 -16.98
CA ASP A 60 -8.07 5.40 -18.03
C ASP A 60 -7.37 4.03 -17.91
N GLY A 61 -7.78 3.21 -16.93
CA GLY A 61 -7.21 1.88 -16.69
C GLY A 61 -5.89 1.89 -15.93
N THR A 62 -5.44 3.03 -15.41
CA THR A 62 -4.29 3.09 -14.49
C THR A 62 -4.70 2.76 -13.06
N PRO A 63 -3.83 2.15 -12.24
CA PRO A 63 -4.15 1.88 -10.85
C PRO A 63 -4.11 3.18 -10.03
N ASN A 64 -5.05 3.29 -9.09
CA ASN A 64 -5.12 4.32 -8.08
C ASN A 64 -4.86 3.69 -6.71
N PHE A 65 -3.60 3.76 -6.26
CA PHE A 65 -3.16 3.23 -4.97
C PHE A 65 -3.57 4.09 -3.77
N GLY A 66 -4.01 5.33 -4.00
CA GLY A 66 -4.28 6.30 -2.95
C GLY A 66 -3.02 6.65 -2.16
N THR A 67 -3.19 6.91 -0.86
CA THR A 67 -2.09 7.15 0.09
C THR A 67 -1.82 5.89 0.92
N PRO A 68 -0.56 5.62 1.31
CA PRO A 68 -0.26 4.48 2.16
C PRO A 68 -0.91 4.63 3.53
N LEU A 69 -1.51 3.56 4.02
CA LEU A 69 -2.22 3.57 5.30
C LEU A 69 -1.27 3.38 6.49
N ALA A 70 -1.63 4.03 7.60
CA ALA A 70 -0.97 3.85 8.89
C ALA A 70 -1.34 2.48 9.49
N VAL A 71 -0.48 1.96 10.37
CA VAL A 71 -0.65 0.62 10.95
C VAL A 71 -1.86 0.50 11.88
N ASP A 72 -2.39 1.63 12.36
CA ASP A 72 -3.56 1.76 13.22
C ASP A 72 -4.84 2.07 12.42
N THR A 73 -4.76 2.06 11.09
CA THR A 73 -5.94 2.25 10.24
C THR A 73 -6.74 0.96 10.14
N ASP A 74 -7.96 0.97 10.66
CA ASP A 74 -8.91 -0.12 10.44
C ASP A 74 -9.30 -0.19 8.96
N ILE A 75 -9.07 -1.36 8.36
CA ILE A 75 -9.48 -1.68 7.00
C ILE A 75 -10.31 -2.96 6.98
N PRO A 76 -11.28 -3.09 6.06
CA PRO A 76 -11.98 -4.36 5.88
C PRO A 76 -10.96 -5.45 5.47
N VAL A 77 -11.22 -6.70 5.87
CA VAL A 77 -10.49 -7.85 5.32
C VAL A 77 -10.78 -7.99 3.83
N PRO A 78 -9.86 -8.58 3.03
CA PRO A 78 -10.12 -8.90 1.63
C PRO A 78 -11.43 -9.68 1.47
N SER A 79 -12.22 -9.33 0.45
CA SER A 79 -13.52 -9.96 0.24
C SER A 79 -13.44 -11.47 0.00
N GLY A 80 -14.32 -12.23 0.64
CA GLY A 80 -14.35 -13.70 0.55
C GLY A 80 -13.48 -14.42 1.60
N GLU A 81 -12.88 -13.69 2.54
CA GLU A 81 -12.37 -14.23 3.81
C GLU A 81 -13.49 -14.53 4.84
#